data_AF-A0A7R9AI55-F1
#
_entry.id   AF-A0A7R9AI55-F1
#
_cell.length_a   1.000
_cell.length_b   1.000
_cell.length_c   1.000
_cell.angle_alpha   90.00
_cell.angle_beta   90.00
_cell.angle_gamma   90.00
#
_symmetry.space_group_name_H-M   'P 1'
#
loop_
_entity.id
_entity.type
_entity.pdbx_description
1 polymer ?
#
loop_
_entity_poly.entity_id
_entity_poly.type
_entity_poly.pdbx_seq_one_letter_code
_entity_poly.pdbx_strand_id
1 'polypeptide(L)'
;MAKAGKLLPRHHYFSLFDPEHRRQMILLFKILKSAKDWDTFYKTASRARVKANEGMFVYALTMAVLTRPDLKGIQLPPLYEINPHFFFPTTTIRQAYRAQMQQEDATIEATFTGTLKNLEQRVAYFGEDIGLNNHHHHWHADFPFWWRDEWGHKDRKGELFFYMHHQLNARFDAERLSNNLPRVEAIGWDKTIHEGFAPHMSYYEEGEFPSRPDDMHFLDLPFMTRDQMTRYESRIRNAVDKLKAYGPNGPVSLNSSEGIDILGNMVEANENTPNLAFYGSIHNLFHVFLARIGDPDGRYGV
;
A
#
# COMPACT_ATOMS: atom_id res chain seq x y z
N MET A 1 -10.88 9.33 9.80
CA MET A 1 -9.81 9.14 10.80
C MET A 1 -10.41 8.64 12.11
N ALA A 2 -10.03 7.45 12.56
CA ALA A 2 -10.42 6.96 13.89
C ALA A 2 -9.82 7.88 14.99
N LYS A 3 -10.64 8.31 15.96
CA LYS A 3 -10.15 9.08 17.12
C LYS A 3 -9.25 8.19 17.99
N ALA A 4 -8.13 8.75 18.47
CA ALA A 4 -7.22 8.06 19.39
C ALA A 4 -8.00 7.40 20.55
N GLY A 5 -7.75 6.11 20.78
CA GLY A 5 -8.39 5.33 21.86
C GLY A 5 -9.70 4.61 21.48
N LYS A 6 -10.22 4.77 20.26
CA LYS A 6 -11.36 3.97 19.76
C LYS A 6 -10.91 2.97 18.70
N LEU A 7 -11.40 1.73 18.79
CA LEU A 7 -11.17 0.71 17.77
C LEU A 7 -11.75 1.17 16.42
N LEU A 8 -11.05 0.86 15.33
CA LEU A 8 -11.53 1.06 13.96
C LEU A 8 -12.87 0.31 13.81
N PRO A 9 -13.96 1.02 13.48
CA PRO A 9 -15.26 0.36 13.28
C PRO A 9 -15.19 -0.72 12.20
N ARG A 10 -16.10 -1.69 12.31
CA ARG A 10 -16.40 -2.59 11.20
C ARG A 10 -17.09 -1.83 10.08
N HIS A 11 -17.05 -2.36 8.86
CA HIS A 11 -17.63 -1.72 7.67
C HIS A 11 -16.96 -0.39 7.33
N HIS A 12 -15.69 -0.24 7.70
CA HIS A 12 -14.86 0.92 7.40
C HIS A 12 -13.61 0.47 6.62
N TYR A 13 -13.11 1.26 5.69
CA TYR A 13 -11.91 0.94 4.95
C TYR A 13 -10.72 0.86 5.91
N PHE A 14 -9.86 -0.11 5.67
CA PHE A 14 -8.58 -0.21 6.32
C PHE A 14 -7.50 0.34 5.38
N SER A 15 -6.59 1.14 5.92
CA SER A 15 -5.43 1.64 5.18
C SER A 15 -4.20 1.43 6.04
N LEU A 16 -3.21 0.72 5.50
CA LEU A 16 -1.95 0.50 6.20
C LEU A 16 -1.15 1.80 6.36
N PHE A 17 -1.40 2.80 5.52
CA PHE A 17 -0.73 4.09 5.59
C PHE A 17 -1.25 4.98 6.73
N ASP A 18 -2.51 4.81 7.15
CA ASP A 18 -3.05 5.49 8.34
C ASP A 18 -2.36 4.97 9.62
N PRO A 19 -1.68 5.83 10.40
CA PRO A 19 -0.92 5.40 11.57
C PRO A 19 -1.76 4.70 12.64
N GLU A 20 -3.02 5.11 12.85
CA GLU A 20 -3.87 4.53 13.88
C GLU A 20 -4.44 3.19 13.42
N HIS A 21 -4.85 3.09 12.15
CA HIS A 21 -5.27 1.81 11.56
C HIS A 21 -4.13 0.79 11.65
N ARG A 22 -2.92 1.19 11.23
CA ARG A 22 -1.73 0.35 11.31
C ARG A 22 -1.40 -0.06 12.74
N ARG A 23 -1.48 0.84 13.71
CA ARG A 23 -1.21 0.53 15.13
C ARG A 23 -2.16 -0.55 15.65
N GLN A 24 -3.46 -0.44 15.36
CA GLN A 24 -4.46 -1.43 15.78
C GLN A 24 -4.27 -2.77 15.07
N MET A 25 -3.93 -2.74 13.78
CA MET A 25 -3.59 -3.94 13.02
C MET A 25 -2.41 -4.69 13.63
N ILE A 26 -1.32 -3.98 13.96
CA ILE A 26 -0.12 -4.58 14.57
C ILE A 26 -0.47 -5.22 15.92
N LEU A 27 -1.34 -4.60 16.72
CA LEU A 27 -1.81 -5.18 17.97
C LEU A 27 -2.57 -6.49 17.74
N LEU A 28 -3.46 -6.53 16.76
CA LEU A 28 -4.19 -7.75 16.39
C LEU A 28 -3.24 -8.84 15.88
N PHE A 29 -2.28 -8.48 15.02
CA PHE A 29 -1.23 -9.39 14.56
C PHE A 29 -0.42 -9.96 15.72
N LYS A 30 0.00 -9.14 16.70
CA LYS A 30 0.73 -9.60 17.89
C LYS A 30 -0.06 -10.63 18.68
N ILE A 31 -1.37 -10.40 18.87
CA ILE A 31 -2.26 -11.34 19.57
C ILE A 31 -2.30 -12.68 18.82
N LEU A 32 -2.50 -12.66 17.50
CA LEU A 32 -2.56 -13.87 16.68
C LEU A 32 -1.21 -14.61 16.63
N LYS A 33 -0.11 -13.89 16.45
CA LYS A 33 1.24 -14.47 16.42
C LYS A 33 1.63 -15.09 17.76
N SER A 34 1.17 -14.54 18.88
CA SER A 34 1.52 -15.00 20.23
C SER A 34 0.69 -16.21 20.71
N ALA A 35 -0.29 -16.67 19.95
CA ALA A 35 -1.07 -17.86 20.32
C ALA A 35 -0.17 -19.11 20.38
N LYS A 36 -0.25 -19.86 21.48
CA LYS A 36 0.69 -20.96 21.77
C LYS A 36 0.50 -22.19 20.88
N ASP A 37 -0.75 -22.44 20.50
CA ASP A 37 -1.17 -23.61 19.72
C ASP A 37 -2.26 -23.24 18.71
N TRP A 38 -2.57 -24.19 17.83
CA TRP A 38 -3.58 -24.04 16.79
C TRP A 38 -4.97 -23.74 17.36
N ASP A 39 -5.37 -24.40 18.45
CA ASP A 39 -6.71 -24.22 19.03
C ASP A 39 -6.90 -22.80 19.59
N THR A 40 -5.88 -22.29 20.29
CA THR A 40 -5.84 -20.90 20.76
C THR A 40 -5.86 -19.95 19.57
N PHE A 41 -5.00 -20.17 18.56
CA PHE A 41 -4.94 -19.33 17.37
C PHE A 41 -6.31 -19.27 16.66
N TYR A 42 -6.92 -20.43 16.40
CA TYR A 42 -8.20 -20.55 15.74
C TYR A 42 -9.30 -19.84 16.52
N LYS A 43 -9.45 -20.12 17.83
CA LYS A 43 -10.47 -19.47 18.67
C LYS A 43 -10.28 -17.96 18.74
N THR A 44 -9.04 -17.50 18.88
CA THR A 44 -8.72 -16.06 18.89
C THR A 44 -9.02 -15.42 17.53
N ALA A 45 -8.65 -16.05 16.42
CA ALA A 45 -8.95 -15.58 15.08
C ALA A 45 -10.47 -15.53 14.82
N SER A 46 -11.22 -16.56 15.20
CA SER A 46 -12.69 -16.58 15.09
C SER A 46 -13.33 -15.45 15.89
N ARG A 47 -12.83 -15.17 17.10
CA ARG A 47 -13.31 -14.05 17.92
C ARG A 47 -12.95 -12.71 17.30
N ALA A 48 -11.73 -12.55 16.81
CA ALA A 48 -11.25 -11.33 16.16
C ALA A 48 -12.05 -11.03 14.88
N ARG A 49 -12.37 -12.04 14.07
CA ARG A 49 -13.19 -11.89 12.85
C ARG A 49 -14.52 -11.18 13.09
N VAL A 50 -15.14 -11.37 14.26
CA VAL A 50 -16.44 -10.77 14.62
C VAL A 50 -16.29 -9.39 15.25
N LYS A 51 -15.13 -9.06 15.84
CA LYS A 51 -14.92 -7.85 16.65
C LYS A 51 -14.06 -6.79 15.97
N ALA A 52 -13.04 -7.20 15.22
CA ALA A 52 -12.17 -6.30 14.49
C ALA A 52 -12.80 -5.88 13.16
N ASN A 53 -12.31 -4.76 12.64
CA ASN A 53 -12.52 -4.35 11.26
C ASN A 53 -12.05 -5.45 10.27
N GLU A 54 -12.82 -5.69 9.21
CA GLU A 54 -12.61 -6.75 8.24
C GLU A 54 -11.29 -6.65 7.47
N GLY A 55 -10.92 -5.47 6.95
CA GLY A 55 -9.67 -5.29 6.23
C GLY A 55 -8.45 -5.44 7.15
N MET A 56 -8.54 -4.89 8.36
CA MET A 56 -7.53 -5.05 9.39
C MET A 56 -7.35 -6.52 9.79
N PHE A 57 -8.46 -7.26 9.94
CA PHE A 57 -8.45 -8.67 10.29
C PHE A 57 -7.80 -9.52 9.20
N VAL A 58 -8.18 -9.31 7.93
CA VAL A 58 -7.61 -10.04 6.79
C VAL A 58 -6.10 -9.83 6.71
N TYR A 59 -5.63 -8.58 6.83
CA TYR A 59 -4.20 -8.30 6.80
C TYR A 59 -3.46 -8.91 8.00
N ALA A 60 -3.98 -8.73 9.23
CA ALA A 60 -3.36 -9.30 10.43
C ALA A 60 -3.32 -10.83 10.43
N LEU A 61 -4.37 -11.48 9.91
CA LEU A 61 -4.44 -12.93 9.75
C LEU A 61 -3.42 -13.41 8.72
N THR A 62 -3.34 -12.76 7.56
CA THR A 62 -2.35 -13.04 6.51
C THR A 62 -0.94 -13.00 7.07
N MET A 63 -0.59 -11.94 7.79
CA MET A 63 0.71 -11.80 8.46
C MET A 63 0.98 -12.88 9.50
N ALA A 64 -0.04 -13.26 10.27
CA ALA A 64 0.11 -14.33 11.26
C ALA A 64 0.37 -15.68 10.58
N VAL A 65 -0.35 -16.00 9.50
CA VAL A 65 -0.17 -17.24 8.72
C VAL A 65 1.22 -17.29 8.08
N LEU A 66 1.67 -16.20 7.44
CA LEU A 66 2.98 -16.16 6.77
C LEU A 66 4.17 -16.29 7.73
N THR A 67 4.00 -15.97 9.00
CA THR A 67 5.13 -15.83 9.94
C THR A 67 5.14 -16.86 11.06
N ARG A 68 4.07 -17.63 11.22
CA ARG A 68 3.95 -18.67 12.25
C ARG A 68 4.52 -20.00 11.74
N PRO A 69 5.46 -20.64 12.47
CA PRO A 69 6.06 -21.89 12.02
C PRO A 69 5.07 -23.06 11.88
N ASP A 70 4.05 -23.11 12.72
CA ASP A 70 3.01 -24.15 12.74
C ASP A 70 1.99 -24.01 11.59
N LEU A 71 2.00 -22.88 10.87
CA LEU A 71 1.09 -22.59 9.76
C LEU A 71 1.75 -22.71 8.39
N LYS A 72 3.01 -23.16 8.34
CA LYS A 72 3.74 -23.38 7.08
C LYS A 72 3.00 -24.40 6.21
N GLY A 73 2.84 -24.06 4.93
CA GLY A 73 2.13 -24.90 3.95
C GLY A 73 0.64 -24.55 3.80
N ILE A 74 0.08 -23.68 4.65
CA ILE A 74 -1.26 -23.14 4.41
C ILE A 74 -1.21 -22.19 3.21
N GLN A 75 -2.08 -22.44 2.24
CA GLN A 75 -2.30 -21.53 1.11
C GLN A 75 -3.40 -20.54 1.48
N LEU A 76 -3.06 -19.25 1.46
CA LEU A 76 -4.04 -18.19 1.64
C LEU A 76 -4.89 -18.02 0.37
N PRO A 77 -6.21 -17.77 0.50
CA PRO A 77 -7.02 -17.40 -0.65
C PRO A 77 -6.54 -16.08 -1.24
N PRO A 78 -6.63 -15.90 -2.56
CA PRO A 78 -6.27 -14.64 -3.20
C PRO A 78 -7.20 -13.51 -2.75
N LEU A 79 -6.66 -12.30 -2.66
CA LEU A 79 -7.44 -11.16 -2.16
C LEU A 79 -8.60 -10.76 -3.05
N TYR A 80 -8.49 -10.97 -4.36
CA TYR A 80 -9.57 -10.67 -5.30
C TYR A 80 -10.79 -11.58 -5.11
N GLU A 81 -10.65 -12.72 -4.42
CA GLU A 81 -11.78 -13.57 -3.98
C GLU A 81 -12.29 -13.18 -2.59
N ILE A 82 -11.40 -12.72 -1.70
CA ILE A 82 -11.76 -12.29 -0.34
C ILE A 82 -12.50 -10.95 -0.35
N ASN A 83 -12.00 -9.99 -1.13
CA ASN A 83 -12.57 -8.66 -1.25
C ASN A 83 -12.52 -8.14 -2.71
N PRO A 84 -13.46 -8.58 -3.56
CA PRO A 84 -13.50 -8.22 -4.99
C PRO A 84 -13.62 -6.72 -5.27
N HIS A 85 -14.13 -5.94 -4.30
CA HIS A 85 -14.30 -4.48 -4.40
C HIS A 85 -12.99 -3.71 -4.63
N PHE A 86 -11.84 -4.29 -4.24
CA PHE A 86 -10.51 -3.72 -4.48
C PHE A 86 -9.89 -4.14 -5.82
N PHE A 87 -10.61 -4.91 -6.65
CA PHE A 87 -10.06 -5.48 -7.90
C PHE A 87 -10.97 -5.29 -9.11
N PHE A 88 -12.27 -5.04 -8.90
CA PHE A 88 -13.22 -4.93 -9.98
C PHE A 88 -13.98 -3.60 -9.96
N PRO A 89 -14.35 -3.06 -11.14
CA PRO A 89 -15.18 -1.86 -11.22
C PRO A 89 -16.54 -2.02 -10.54
N THR A 90 -17.07 -0.92 -10.03
CA THR A 90 -18.40 -0.83 -9.40
C THR A 90 -19.51 -1.38 -10.31
N THR A 91 -19.38 -1.22 -11.63
CA THR A 91 -20.34 -1.75 -12.61
C THR A 91 -20.40 -3.28 -12.59
N THR A 92 -19.25 -3.94 -12.59
CA THR A 92 -19.11 -5.41 -12.46
C THR A 92 -19.68 -5.89 -11.14
N ILE A 93 -19.33 -5.23 -10.02
CA ILE A 93 -19.85 -5.57 -8.70
C ILE A 93 -21.38 -5.43 -8.64
N ARG A 94 -21.95 -4.37 -9.21
CA ARG A 94 -23.41 -4.17 -9.27
C ARG A 94 -24.11 -5.27 -10.07
N GLN A 95 -23.50 -5.75 -11.16
CA GLN A 95 -24.05 -6.87 -11.91
C GLN A 95 -24.00 -8.17 -11.09
N ALA A 96 -22.93 -8.40 -10.34
CA ALA A 96 -22.82 -9.55 -9.44
C ALA A 96 -23.89 -9.52 -8.34
N TYR A 97 -24.17 -8.34 -7.76
CA TYR A 97 -25.27 -8.18 -6.81
C TYR A 97 -26.64 -8.44 -7.42
N ARG A 98 -26.87 -8.05 -8.68
CA ARG A 98 -28.14 -8.35 -9.38
C ARG A 98 -28.32 -9.86 -9.55
N ALA A 99 -27.30 -10.55 -10.06
CA ALA A 99 -27.31 -12.00 -10.21
C ALA A 99 -27.57 -12.71 -8.86
N GLN A 100 -26.89 -12.28 -7.79
CA GLN A 100 -27.09 -12.80 -6.45
C GLN A 100 -28.53 -12.59 -5.93
N MET A 101 -29.12 -11.42 -6.17
CA MET A 101 -30.51 -11.14 -5.78
C MET A 101 -31.52 -11.96 -6.59
N GLN A 102 -31.18 -12.30 -7.83
CA GLN A 102 -31.99 -13.13 -8.72
C GLN A 102 -31.75 -14.64 -8.51
N GLN A 103 -30.73 -15.01 -7.72
CA GLN A 103 -30.32 -16.40 -7.49
C GLN A 103 -29.91 -17.12 -8.79
N GLU A 104 -29.25 -16.38 -9.69
CA GLU A 104 -28.79 -16.86 -10.98
C GLU A 104 -27.26 -16.95 -11.01
N ASP A 105 -26.74 -18.02 -11.61
CA ASP A 105 -25.33 -18.11 -11.94
C ASP A 105 -25.03 -17.14 -13.09
N ALA A 106 -24.05 -16.24 -12.89
CA ALA A 106 -23.67 -15.25 -13.87
C ALA A 106 -22.15 -15.27 -14.11
N THR A 107 -21.76 -15.24 -15.38
CA THR A 107 -20.39 -14.90 -15.79
C THR A 107 -20.40 -13.46 -16.28
N ILE A 108 -19.66 -12.59 -15.59
CA ILE A 108 -19.64 -11.16 -15.86
C ILE A 108 -18.28 -10.78 -16.43
N GLU A 109 -18.28 -10.14 -17.58
CA GLU A 109 -17.07 -9.57 -18.18
C GLU A 109 -16.73 -8.25 -17.49
N ALA A 110 -15.52 -8.16 -16.95
CA ALA A 110 -14.99 -6.91 -16.38
C ALA A 110 -14.30 -6.09 -17.48
N THR A 111 -14.48 -4.77 -17.43
CA THR A 111 -13.88 -3.83 -18.38
C THR A 111 -12.89 -2.93 -17.67
N PHE A 112 -11.80 -2.55 -18.35
CA PHE A 112 -10.85 -1.57 -17.83
C PHE A 112 -11.48 -0.18 -17.67
N THR A 113 -10.85 0.65 -16.84
CA THR A 113 -11.26 2.04 -16.65
C THR A 113 -10.99 2.90 -17.90
N GLY A 114 -11.56 4.11 -17.92
CA GLY A 114 -11.33 5.08 -18.97
C GLY A 114 -12.03 4.78 -20.30
N THR A 115 -11.64 5.54 -21.33
CA THR A 115 -12.16 5.38 -22.70
C THR A 115 -11.00 5.44 -23.68
N LEU A 116 -11.24 5.04 -24.94
CA LEU A 116 -10.22 5.07 -26.00
C LEU A 116 -9.64 6.47 -26.29
N LYS A 117 -10.28 7.53 -25.78
CA LYS A 117 -9.77 8.90 -25.85
C LYS A 117 -8.60 9.13 -24.88
N ASN A 118 -8.57 8.40 -23.76
CA ASN A 118 -7.46 8.43 -22.83
C ASN A 118 -6.38 7.48 -23.31
N LEU A 119 -5.21 8.02 -23.68
CA LEU A 119 -4.08 7.21 -24.14
C LEU A 119 -3.54 6.26 -23.06
N GLU A 120 -3.64 6.64 -21.78
CA GLU A 120 -3.23 5.81 -20.64
C GLU A 120 -4.08 4.54 -20.52
N GLN A 121 -5.30 4.51 -21.07
CA GLN A 121 -6.10 3.28 -21.13
C GLN A 121 -5.37 2.15 -21.87
N ARG A 122 -4.49 2.47 -22.84
CA ARG A 122 -3.77 1.45 -23.61
C ARG A 122 -2.91 0.53 -22.74
N VAL A 123 -2.48 0.99 -21.58
CA VAL A 123 -1.68 0.22 -20.62
C VAL A 123 -2.45 -0.11 -19.34
N ALA A 124 -3.77 0.09 -19.33
CA ALA A 124 -4.62 -0.25 -18.19
C ALA A 124 -4.53 -1.75 -17.83
N TYR A 125 -4.37 -2.62 -18.83
CA TYR A 125 -4.20 -4.06 -18.62
C TYR A 125 -2.99 -4.42 -17.74
N PHE A 126 -1.99 -3.54 -17.61
CA PHE A 126 -0.87 -3.75 -16.71
C PHE A 126 -1.25 -3.36 -15.28
N GLY A 127 -1.67 -2.11 -15.08
CA GLY A 127 -1.96 -1.56 -13.75
C GLY A 127 -3.24 -2.09 -13.09
N GLU A 128 -4.22 -2.51 -13.89
CA GLU A 128 -5.51 -3.05 -13.43
C GLU A 128 -5.53 -4.59 -13.46
N ASP A 129 -4.41 -5.25 -13.76
CA ASP A 129 -4.32 -6.71 -13.67
C ASP A 129 -4.48 -7.16 -12.20
N ILE A 130 -5.37 -8.13 -12.00
CA ILE A 130 -5.65 -8.68 -10.67
C ILE A 130 -4.44 -9.41 -10.08
N GLY A 131 -3.63 -10.05 -10.92
CA GLY A 131 -2.42 -10.76 -10.52
C GLY A 131 -1.33 -9.80 -10.06
N LEU A 132 -1.11 -8.71 -10.79
CA LEU A 132 -0.13 -7.68 -10.44
C LEU A 132 -0.49 -6.96 -9.15
N ASN A 133 -1.76 -6.58 -8.98
CA ASN A 133 -2.24 -5.96 -7.74
C ASN A 133 -2.12 -6.94 -6.55
N ASN A 134 -2.45 -8.21 -6.75
CA ASN A 134 -2.30 -9.24 -5.73
C ASN A 134 -0.82 -9.51 -5.40
N HIS A 135 0.09 -9.47 -6.39
CA HIS A 135 1.53 -9.55 -6.19
C HIS A 135 2.05 -8.37 -5.35
N HIS A 136 1.68 -7.14 -5.70
CA HIS A 136 2.08 -5.94 -4.97
C HIS A 136 1.62 -6.00 -3.50
N HIS A 137 0.38 -6.44 -3.27
CA HIS A 137 -0.11 -6.67 -1.90
C HIS A 137 0.72 -7.71 -1.14
N HIS A 138 0.92 -8.89 -1.72
CA HIS A 138 1.65 -9.97 -1.05
C HIS A 138 3.11 -9.62 -0.80
N TRP A 139 3.76 -8.91 -1.72
CA TRP A 139 5.13 -8.42 -1.51
C TRP A 139 5.22 -7.51 -0.28
N HIS A 140 4.26 -6.60 -0.09
CA HIS A 140 4.19 -5.75 1.11
C HIS A 140 3.73 -6.48 2.38
N ALA A 141 3.10 -7.65 2.26
CA ALA A 141 2.86 -8.54 3.40
C ALA A 141 4.14 -9.33 3.76
N ASP A 142 4.91 -9.77 2.77
CA ASP A 142 6.19 -10.44 2.98
C ASP A 142 7.25 -9.49 3.51
N PHE A 143 7.25 -8.22 3.11
CA PHE A 143 8.22 -7.21 3.51
C PHE A 143 7.54 -5.95 4.07
N PRO A 144 6.86 -6.02 5.23
CA PRO A 144 6.15 -4.86 5.76
C PRO A 144 7.11 -3.79 6.28
N PHE A 145 6.82 -2.53 5.98
CA PHE A 145 7.60 -1.40 6.48
C PHE A 145 7.54 -1.26 8.02
N TRP A 146 6.48 -1.74 8.66
CA TRP A 146 6.29 -1.74 10.12
C TRP A 146 6.91 -2.96 10.82
N TRP A 147 7.51 -3.88 10.05
CA TRP A 147 8.08 -5.11 10.58
C TRP A 147 9.35 -4.85 11.38
N ARG A 148 9.43 -5.46 12.57
CA ARG A 148 10.58 -5.40 13.46
C ARG A 148 11.34 -6.71 13.48
N ASP A 149 12.66 -6.61 13.55
CA ASP A 149 13.55 -7.78 13.56
C ASP A 149 13.32 -8.73 14.75
N GLU A 150 12.70 -8.24 15.85
CA GLU A 150 12.27 -9.08 16.98
C GLU A 150 11.27 -10.20 16.58
N TRP A 151 10.59 -10.07 15.44
CA TRP A 151 9.64 -11.08 14.94
C TRP A 151 10.25 -12.01 13.88
N GLY A 152 11.53 -11.79 13.53
CA GLY A 152 12.28 -12.51 12.52
C GLY A 152 12.95 -11.54 11.54
N HIS A 153 14.26 -11.63 11.39
CA HIS A 153 15.01 -10.78 10.47
C HIS A 153 14.63 -11.06 9.01
N LYS A 154 14.39 -10.00 8.22
CA LYS A 154 14.11 -10.08 6.79
C LYS A 154 15.32 -9.56 6.03
N ASP A 155 16.09 -10.49 5.48
CA ASP A 155 17.34 -10.20 4.79
C ASP A 155 17.12 -9.25 3.59
N ARG A 156 17.96 -8.22 3.50
CA ARG A 156 17.99 -7.23 2.41
C ARG A 156 16.63 -6.61 2.06
N LYS A 157 15.77 -6.41 3.06
CA LYS A 157 14.40 -5.89 2.87
C LYS A 157 14.36 -4.56 2.11
N GLY A 158 15.23 -3.61 2.47
CA GLY A 158 15.29 -2.31 1.83
C GLY A 158 15.79 -2.40 0.38
N GLU A 159 16.73 -3.29 0.11
CA GLU A 159 17.19 -3.50 -1.26
C GLU A 159 16.12 -4.17 -2.12
N LEU A 160 15.41 -5.16 -1.58
CA LEU A 160 14.28 -5.80 -2.25
C LEU A 160 13.15 -4.79 -2.51
N PHE A 161 12.92 -3.84 -1.59
CA PHE A 161 12.02 -2.72 -1.80
C PHE A 161 12.41 -1.92 -3.05
N PHE A 162 13.67 -1.50 -3.15
CA PHE A 162 14.17 -0.82 -4.34
C PHE A 162 14.00 -1.69 -5.60
N TYR A 163 14.46 -2.94 -5.56
CA TYR A 163 14.53 -3.79 -6.73
C TYR A 163 13.16 -4.17 -7.28
N MET A 164 12.19 -4.51 -6.41
CA MET A 164 10.84 -4.86 -6.82
C MET A 164 10.15 -3.68 -7.53
N HIS A 165 10.17 -2.49 -6.91
CA HIS A 165 9.56 -1.30 -7.50
C HIS A 165 10.30 -0.83 -8.76
N HIS A 166 11.63 -0.96 -8.81
CA HIS A 166 12.39 -0.70 -10.01
C HIS A 166 11.98 -1.63 -11.17
N GLN A 167 11.79 -2.92 -10.90
CA GLN A 167 11.31 -3.88 -11.90
C GLN A 167 9.88 -3.58 -12.36
N LEU A 168 8.99 -3.14 -11.46
CA LEU A 168 7.64 -2.69 -11.83
C LEU A 168 7.69 -1.50 -12.79
N ASN A 169 8.51 -0.48 -12.49
CA ASN A 169 8.68 0.68 -13.38
C ASN A 169 9.27 0.29 -14.73
N ALA A 170 10.31 -0.56 -14.74
CA ALA A 170 10.94 -1.01 -15.98
C ALA A 170 9.96 -1.80 -16.87
N ARG A 171 9.11 -2.65 -16.26
CA ARG A 171 8.06 -3.40 -16.97
C ARG A 171 6.98 -2.46 -17.48
N PHE A 172 6.51 -1.52 -16.67
CA PHE A 172 5.51 -0.57 -17.10
C PHE A 172 6.02 0.28 -18.28
N ASP A 173 7.26 0.76 -18.25
CA ASP A 173 7.88 1.44 -19.39
C ASP A 173 7.94 0.56 -20.65
N ALA A 174 8.18 -0.75 -20.51
CA ALA A 174 8.14 -1.68 -21.65
C ALA A 174 6.72 -1.82 -22.23
N GLU A 175 5.69 -1.87 -21.40
CA GLU A 175 4.29 -1.87 -21.86
C GLU A 175 3.92 -0.55 -22.53
N ARG A 176 4.36 0.59 -21.99
CA ARG A 176 4.18 1.92 -22.60
C ARG A 176 4.79 1.98 -23.99
N LEU A 177 6.05 1.56 -24.13
CA LEU A 177 6.73 1.52 -25.42
C LEU A 177 6.03 0.58 -26.42
N SER A 178 5.51 -0.56 -25.95
CA SER A 178 4.74 -1.50 -26.77
C SER A 178 3.42 -0.91 -27.28
N ASN A 179 2.89 0.11 -26.61
CA ASN A 179 1.65 0.82 -26.94
C ASN A 179 1.88 2.21 -27.55
N ASN A 180 3.10 2.48 -28.04
CA ASN A 180 3.53 3.76 -28.62
C ASN A 180 3.34 4.95 -27.67
N LEU A 181 3.54 4.74 -26.37
CA LEU A 181 3.57 5.78 -25.35
C LEU A 181 5.02 6.08 -24.94
N PRO A 182 5.34 7.33 -24.57
CA PRO A 182 6.65 7.65 -24.00
C PRO A 182 6.82 6.96 -22.65
N ARG A 183 8.07 6.84 -22.17
CA ARG A 183 8.33 6.40 -20.80
C ARG A 183 7.68 7.33 -19.78
N VAL A 184 7.41 6.81 -18.59
CA VAL A 184 6.82 7.60 -17.51
C VAL A 184 7.78 8.70 -17.06
N GLU A 185 7.23 9.87 -16.75
CA GLU A 185 8.00 10.96 -16.16
C GLU A 185 8.04 10.86 -14.64
N ALA A 186 9.18 11.24 -14.06
CA ALA A 186 9.30 11.32 -12.61
C ALA A 186 8.43 12.46 -12.05
N ILE A 187 7.50 12.08 -11.18
CA ILE A 187 6.67 13.00 -10.41
C ILE A 187 7.54 13.84 -9.46
N GLY A 188 7.11 15.08 -9.18
CA GLY A 188 7.81 15.98 -8.27
C GLY A 188 6.84 16.86 -7.49
N TRP A 189 7.28 17.35 -6.32
CA TRP A 189 6.44 18.13 -5.40
C TRP A 189 5.91 19.45 -5.98
N ASP A 190 6.72 20.08 -6.84
CA ASP A 190 6.42 21.37 -7.47
C ASP A 190 5.94 21.24 -8.92
N LYS A 191 5.72 20.00 -9.39
CA LYS A 191 5.23 19.73 -10.75
C LYS A 191 3.71 19.55 -10.77
N THR A 192 3.10 19.87 -11.90
CA THR A 192 1.73 19.46 -12.21
C THR A 192 1.70 17.94 -12.41
N ILE A 193 0.66 17.29 -11.90
CA ILE A 193 0.31 15.91 -12.20
C ILE A 193 -0.69 15.98 -13.35
N HIS A 194 -0.21 15.80 -14.57
CA HIS A 194 -1.03 15.95 -15.77
C HIS A 194 -2.09 14.87 -15.86
N GLU A 195 -1.75 13.63 -15.52
CA GLU A 195 -2.64 12.48 -15.64
C GLU A 195 -3.53 12.35 -14.40
N GLY A 196 -4.83 12.57 -14.59
CA GLY A 196 -5.90 12.19 -13.69
C GLY A 196 -6.16 10.68 -13.71
N PHE A 197 -7.00 10.22 -12.79
CA PHE A 197 -7.45 8.84 -12.74
C PHE A 197 -8.80 8.74 -12.05
N ALA A 198 -9.76 8.07 -12.70
CA ALA A 198 -11.06 7.74 -12.14
C ALA A 198 -11.14 6.22 -11.96
N PRO A 199 -10.98 5.69 -10.73
CA PRO A 199 -10.89 4.25 -10.51
C PRO A 199 -12.17 3.49 -10.88
N HIS A 200 -13.33 4.16 -10.81
CA HIS A 200 -14.64 3.52 -10.97
C HIS A 200 -14.85 2.29 -10.07
N MET A 201 -14.25 2.32 -8.88
CA MET A 201 -14.34 1.26 -7.86
C MET A 201 -15.08 1.78 -6.64
N SER A 202 -15.59 0.87 -5.83
CA SER A 202 -16.26 1.18 -4.57
C SER A 202 -15.67 0.38 -3.43
N TYR A 203 -15.59 0.99 -2.25
CA TYR A 203 -15.48 0.23 -1.01
C TYR A 203 -16.77 -0.58 -0.80
N TYR A 204 -16.67 -1.64 -0.01
CA TYR A 204 -17.81 -2.52 0.29
C TYR A 204 -19.01 -1.74 0.87
N GLU A 205 -18.76 -0.75 1.74
CA GLU A 205 -19.80 -0.02 2.49
C GLU A 205 -19.63 1.51 2.47
N GLU A 206 -18.45 2.04 2.13
CA GLU A 206 -18.10 3.46 2.31
C GLU A 206 -18.09 4.29 1.02
N GLY A 207 -18.79 3.81 -0.02
CA GLY A 207 -18.95 4.54 -1.28
C GLY A 207 -17.79 4.33 -2.26
N GLU A 208 -17.62 5.27 -3.19
CA GLU A 208 -16.67 5.15 -4.31
C GLU A 208 -15.26 5.62 -3.93
N PHE A 209 -14.25 5.02 -4.54
CA PHE A 209 -12.89 5.55 -4.46
C PHE A 209 -12.85 6.95 -5.09
N PRO A 210 -12.14 7.92 -4.47
CA PRO A 210 -11.99 9.24 -5.05
C PRO A 210 -11.34 9.18 -6.43
N SER A 211 -11.87 9.99 -7.35
CA SER A 211 -11.22 10.26 -8.62
C SER A 211 -10.30 11.47 -8.49
N ARG A 212 -9.19 11.46 -9.22
CA ARG A 212 -8.27 12.59 -9.35
C ARG A 212 -8.46 13.22 -10.73
N PRO A 213 -8.84 14.50 -10.84
CA PRO A 213 -8.83 15.22 -12.12
C PRO A 213 -7.43 15.34 -12.73
N ASP A 214 -7.38 15.62 -14.02
CA ASP A 214 -6.14 16.00 -14.71
C ASP A 214 -5.59 17.33 -14.15
N ASP A 215 -4.30 17.57 -14.40
CA ASP A 215 -3.59 18.81 -14.09
C ASP A 215 -3.66 19.28 -12.62
N MET A 216 -3.62 18.33 -11.69
CA MET A 216 -3.64 18.60 -10.24
C MET A 216 -2.24 18.94 -9.71
N HIS A 217 -2.20 19.72 -8.62
CA HIS A 217 -0.98 19.99 -7.86
C HIS A 217 -1.09 19.40 -6.46
N PHE A 218 0.06 18.98 -5.89
CA PHE A 218 0.08 18.64 -4.48
C PHE A 218 -0.27 19.86 -3.62
N LEU A 219 -1.10 19.61 -2.61
CA LEU A 219 -1.44 20.56 -1.55
C LEU A 219 -0.90 20.05 -0.21
N ASP A 220 -0.70 20.95 0.74
CA ASP A 220 -0.26 20.57 2.08
C ASP A 220 -1.36 19.78 2.78
N LEU A 221 -0.95 18.75 3.53
CA LEU A 221 -1.83 18.01 4.42
C LEU A 221 -1.80 18.63 5.83
N PRO A 222 -2.86 18.48 6.65
CA PRO A 222 -2.92 19.07 7.99
C PRO A 222 -1.76 18.71 8.93
N PHE A 223 -1.07 17.59 8.68
CA PHE A 223 0.02 17.06 9.50
C PHE A 223 1.37 17.01 8.76
N MET A 224 1.43 17.38 7.48
CA MET A 224 2.65 17.31 6.67
C MET A 224 2.59 18.30 5.51
N THR A 225 3.60 19.16 5.37
CA THR A 225 3.70 20.11 4.26
C THR A 225 4.61 19.60 3.15
N ARG A 226 4.42 20.09 1.92
CA ARG A 226 5.30 19.78 0.78
C ARG A 226 6.75 20.18 1.04
N ASP A 227 6.96 21.32 1.69
CA ASP A 227 8.29 21.79 2.08
C ASP A 227 8.98 20.84 3.08
N GLN A 228 8.24 20.21 4.00
CA GLN A 228 8.79 19.13 4.82
C GLN A 228 9.20 17.91 3.97
N MET A 229 8.40 17.55 2.97
CA MET A 229 8.72 16.44 2.05
C MET A 229 9.97 16.73 1.21
N THR A 230 10.08 17.93 0.63
CA THR A 230 11.27 18.37 -0.12
C THR A 230 12.52 18.35 0.75
N ARG A 231 12.41 18.71 2.04
CA ARG A 231 13.53 18.57 2.99
C ARG A 231 13.94 17.12 3.23
N TYR A 232 12.99 16.19 3.39
CA TYR A 232 13.32 14.78 3.54
C TYR A 232 14.04 14.24 2.29
N GLU A 233 13.55 14.59 1.10
CA GLU A 233 14.21 14.22 -0.16
C GLU A 233 15.65 14.76 -0.22
N SER A 234 15.84 16.05 0.09
CA SER A 234 17.16 16.69 0.09
C SER A 234 18.13 16.02 1.07
N ARG A 235 17.65 15.62 2.26
CA ARG A 235 18.46 14.89 3.26
C ARG A 235 18.90 13.53 2.75
N ILE A 236 18.01 12.79 2.08
CA ILE A 236 18.35 11.49 1.48
C ILE A 236 19.36 11.68 0.35
N ARG A 237 19.14 12.62 -0.56
CA ARG A 237 20.11 12.95 -1.64
C ARG A 237 21.48 13.32 -1.07
N ASN A 238 21.52 14.15 -0.03
CA ASN A 238 22.77 14.51 0.63
C ASN A 238 23.49 13.31 1.27
N ALA A 239 22.75 12.34 1.81
CA ALA A 239 23.34 11.11 2.34
C ALA A 239 23.95 10.26 1.23
N VAL A 240 23.30 10.17 0.07
CA VAL A 240 23.81 9.52 -1.14
C VAL A 240 25.10 10.20 -1.60
N ASP A 241 25.11 11.52 -1.77
CA ASP A 241 26.28 12.27 -2.23
C ASP A 241 27.50 12.11 -1.30
N LYS A 242 27.26 12.01 0.01
CA LYS A 242 28.30 11.79 1.02
C LYS A 242 28.67 10.33 1.22
N LEU A 243 27.93 9.41 0.60
CA LEU A 243 27.97 7.96 0.85
C LEU A 243 27.87 7.62 2.35
N LYS A 244 27.12 8.43 3.12
CA LYS A 244 26.97 8.29 4.57
C LYS A 244 25.60 8.78 5.03
N ALA A 245 24.90 7.95 5.80
CA ALA A 245 23.67 8.29 6.49
C ALA A 245 23.93 8.71 7.95
N TYR A 246 23.06 9.55 8.51
CA TYR A 246 23.06 9.93 9.91
C TYR A 246 22.33 8.85 10.73
N GLY A 247 23.05 8.15 11.61
CA GLY A 247 22.48 7.22 12.58
C GLY A 247 22.51 7.77 14.01
N PRO A 248 21.85 7.10 14.98
CA PRO A 248 21.79 7.53 16.38
C PRO A 248 23.15 7.46 17.08
N ASN A 249 24.01 6.54 16.65
CA ASN A 249 25.33 6.28 17.25
C ASN A 249 26.47 6.85 16.39
N GLY A 250 26.17 7.69 15.40
CA GLY A 250 27.12 8.25 14.46
C GLY A 250 26.79 7.92 12.99
N PRO A 251 27.65 8.34 12.05
CA PRO A 251 27.42 8.11 10.62
C PRO A 251 27.47 6.62 10.25
N VAL A 252 26.52 6.19 9.42
CA VAL A 252 26.46 4.85 8.82
C VAL A 252 26.96 4.95 7.37
N SER A 253 27.93 4.12 6.98
CA SER A 253 28.45 4.13 5.61
C SER A 253 27.43 3.57 4.62
N LEU A 254 27.30 4.21 3.47
CA LEU A 254 26.56 3.71 2.30
C LEU A 254 27.50 3.22 1.19
N ASN A 255 28.81 3.36 1.36
CA ASN A 255 29.82 2.92 0.38
C ASN A 255 30.13 1.43 0.54
N SER A 256 29.11 0.57 0.43
CA SER A 256 29.23 -0.88 0.48
C SER A 256 28.09 -1.54 -0.31
N SER A 257 28.14 -2.86 -0.48
CA SER A 257 27.03 -3.62 -1.07
C SER A 257 25.73 -3.51 -0.26
N GLU A 258 25.81 -3.18 1.03
CA GLU A 258 24.65 -2.99 1.91
C GLU A 258 24.07 -1.57 1.82
N GLY A 259 24.77 -0.64 1.16
CA GLY A 259 24.34 0.76 1.07
C GLY A 259 22.97 0.93 0.43
N ILE A 260 22.64 0.11 -0.56
CA ILE A 260 21.31 0.11 -1.21
C ILE A 260 20.21 -0.41 -0.28
N ASP A 261 20.52 -1.36 0.61
CA ASP A 261 19.55 -1.83 1.60
C ASP A 261 19.21 -0.72 2.59
N ILE A 262 20.25 -0.04 3.10
CA ILE A 262 20.08 1.09 4.02
C ILE A 262 19.30 2.22 3.35
N LEU A 263 19.60 2.54 2.08
CA LEU A 263 18.88 3.55 1.31
C LEU A 263 17.42 3.17 1.09
N GLY A 264 17.13 1.92 0.73
CA GLY A 264 15.76 1.43 0.60
C GLY A 264 14.99 1.55 1.91
N ASN A 265 15.63 1.19 3.03
CA ASN A 265 15.06 1.36 4.37
C ASN A 265 14.73 2.83 4.68
N MET A 266 15.57 3.78 4.25
CA MET A 266 15.35 5.23 4.43
C MET A 266 14.29 5.82 3.50
N VAL A 267 14.18 5.32 2.27
CA VAL A 267 13.24 5.85 1.25
C VAL A 267 11.81 5.39 1.52
N GLU A 268 11.62 4.13 1.92
CA GLU A 268 10.28 3.55 2.14
C GLU A 268 9.43 4.43 3.10
N ALA A 269 9.89 4.90 4.26
CA ALA A 269 10.86 4.35 5.19
C ALA A 269 10.29 3.19 6.02
N ASN A 270 11.15 2.40 6.69
CA ASN A 270 10.72 1.29 7.56
C ASN A 270 11.40 1.27 8.94
N GLU A 271 11.05 0.31 9.81
CA GLU A 271 11.60 0.22 11.18
C GLU A 271 13.14 0.08 11.23
N ASN A 272 13.80 -0.31 10.14
CA ASN A 272 15.26 -0.44 10.06
C ASN A 272 15.95 0.85 9.55
N THR A 273 15.20 1.94 9.39
CA THR A 273 15.75 3.25 9.04
C THR A 273 16.71 3.74 10.12
N PRO A 274 17.96 4.11 9.78
CA PRO A 274 18.93 4.57 10.77
C PRO A 274 18.42 5.75 11.61
N ASN A 275 17.74 6.73 11.01
CA ASN A 275 17.18 7.87 11.73
C ASN A 275 15.87 8.35 11.11
N LEU A 276 14.77 7.71 11.50
CA LEU A 276 13.43 7.99 10.97
C LEU A 276 12.99 9.45 11.20
N ALA A 277 13.32 10.04 12.35
CA ALA A 277 12.96 11.43 12.65
C ALA A 277 13.67 12.44 11.72
N PHE A 278 14.90 12.12 11.31
CA PHE A 278 15.67 12.97 10.40
C PHE A 278 15.28 12.75 8.92
N TYR A 279 15.12 11.50 8.50
CA TYR A 279 14.87 11.16 7.09
C TYR A 279 13.39 11.11 6.69
N GLY A 280 12.48 11.03 7.65
CA GLY A 280 11.05 10.91 7.38
C GLY A 280 10.70 9.58 6.71
N SER A 281 9.57 9.54 6.01
CA SER A 281 9.07 8.36 5.31
C SER A 281 8.54 8.79 3.93
N ILE A 282 9.48 9.13 3.03
CA ILE A 282 9.15 9.87 1.80
C ILE A 282 8.18 9.09 0.91
N HIS A 283 8.43 7.82 0.63
CA HIS A 283 7.58 7.01 -0.23
C HIS A 283 6.18 6.80 0.36
N ASN A 284 6.09 6.37 1.63
CA ASN A 284 4.77 6.13 2.26
C ASN A 284 3.94 7.41 2.36
N LEU A 285 4.56 8.54 2.70
CA LEU A 285 3.86 9.83 2.74
C LEU A 285 3.48 10.29 1.34
N PHE A 286 4.30 10.03 0.31
CA PHE A 286 3.96 10.31 -1.08
C PHE A 286 2.64 9.64 -1.49
N HIS A 287 2.46 8.36 -1.16
CA HIS A 287 1.18 7.66 -1.34
C HIS A 287 0.02 8.38 -0.65
N VAL A 288 0.22 8.89 0.56
CA VAL A 288 -0.83 9.62 1.31
C VAL A 288 -1.16 10.97 0.68
N PHE A 289 -0.15 11.74 0.24
CA PHE A 289 -0.36 13.00 -0.49
C PHE A 289 -1.15 12.76 -1.79
N LEU A 290 -0.78 11.74 -2.55
CA LEU A 290 -1.44 11.43 -3.81
C LEU A 290 -2.87 10.90 -3.58
N ALA A 291 -3.08 10.03 -2.59
CA ALA A 291 -4.39 9.49 -2.25
C ALA A 291 -5.38 10.56 -1.75
N ARG A 292 -4.88 11.62 -1.10
CA ARG A 292 -5.70 12.70 -0.52
C ARG A 292 -5.77 13.96 -1.37
N ILE A 293 -5.22 13.95 -2.58
CA ILE A 293 -5.13 15.16 -3.41
C ILE A 293 -6.50 15.79 -3.72
N GLY A 294 -7.57 14.98 -3.76
CA GLY A 294 -8.95 15.46 -3.96
C GLY A 294 -9.63 16.00 -2.69
N ASP A 295 -9.15 15.66 -1.49
CA ASP A 295 -9.68 16.12 -0.21
C ASP A 295 -8.55 16.22 0.86
N PRO A 296 -7.59 17.15 0.68
CA PRO A 296 -6.37 17.17 1.48
C PRO A 296 -6.61 17.50 2.96
N ASP A 297 -7.61 18.33 3.26
CA ASP A 297 -8.03 18.70 4.61
C ASP A 297 -9.12 17.79 5.20
N GLY A 298 -9.67 16.87 4.39
CA GLY A 298 -10.71 15.93 4.82
C GLY A 298 -12.08 16.58 5.01
N ARG A 299 -12.33 17.71 4.34
CA ARG A 299 -13.57 18.49 4.47
C ARG A 299 -14.76 17.77 3.87
N TYR A 300 -14.54 16.98 2.83
CA TYR A 300 -15.59 16.26 2.10
C TYR A 300 -15.81 14.85 2.62
N GLY A 301 -14.92 14.36 3.48
CA GLY A 301 -15.01 13.05 4.09
C GLY A 301 -14.72 11.91 3.11
N VAL A 302 -13.87 12.19 2.13
CA VAL A 302 -13.49 11.27 1.04
C VAL A 302 -12.13 10.62 1.31
#